data_AF-A0A348TTP5-F1
#
_entry.id   AF-A0A348TTP5-F1
#
_cell.length_a   1.000
_cell.length_b   1.000
_cell.length_c   1.000
_cell.angle_alpha   90.00
_cell.angle_beta   90.00
_cell.angle_gamma   90.00
#
_symmetry.space_group_name_H-M   'P 1'
#
loop_
_entity.id
_entity.type
_entity.pdbx_description
1 polymer ?
#
loop_
_entity_poly.entity_id
_entity_poly.type
_entity_poly.pdbx_seq_one_letter_code
_entity_poly.pdbx_strand_id
1 'polypeptide(L)'
;MEVLNTAHQGALTLAIDIFTNNYPKSFLHQLISSQLDMDRLDYLRRDSFYSGVTEGSVNSERLLTMLNVKDDQLVVDAKGIYSVEKFLVARRLMYWQVYMHKTVLSAEFMLVNILKRAKYLANEGIELPGTIALRHFLNADYSWNEFEENPAVLEKFVLLDDYDVMSAIKDWTNHSDIILSELSKRVTDRNLLKIRLQATPFAPEVSARIGEAIKSQYGFSHGEEQYMYIEAKVKNHAYNNKKGHINLLYKDGHISDISQAADQMTIKALSEPVERHFICFPRELKDLL
;
A
#
# COMPACT_ATOMS: atom_id res chain seq x y z
N MET A 1 -14.55 12.68 8.93
CA MET A 1 -15.47 13.31 7.95
C MET A 1 -16.57 14.09 8.64
N GLU A 2 -17.24 13.53 9.67
CA GLU A 2 -18.30 14.23 10.42
C GLU A 2 -17.88 15.55 11.07
N VAL A 3 -16.67 15.61 11.64
CA VAL A 3 -16.11 16.86 12.19
C VAL A 3 -16.02 17.95 11.12
N LEU A 4 -15.55 17.60 9.91
CA LEU A 4 -15.45 18.51 8.78
C LEU A 4 -16.84 18.93 8.29
N ASN A 5 -17.80 17.99 8.20
CA ASN A 5 -19.16 18.29 7.81
C ASN A 5 -19.83 19.28 8.79
N THR A 6 -19.58 19.12 10.08
CA THR A 6 -20.04 20.04 11.13
C THR A 6 -19.46 21.44 10.92
N ALA A 7 -18.15 21.55 10.66
CA ALA A 7 -17.48 22.83 10.36
C ALA A 7 -18.04 23.52 9.10
N HIS A 8 -18.49 22.74 8.11
CA HIS A 8 -19.14 23.22 6.89
C HIS A 8 -20.67 23.22 6.96
N GLN A 9 -21.26 23.23 8.17
CA GLN A 9 -22.70 23.37 8.39
C GLN A 9 -23.55 22.35 7.61
N GLY A 10 -23.07 21.11 7.49
CA GLY A 10 -23.79 20.04 6.80
C GLY A 10 -23.65 20.04 5.28
N ALA A 11 -22.82 20.92 4.69
CA ALA A 11 -22.65 20.99 3.23
C ALA A 11 -22.05 19.71 2.61
N LEU A 12 -21.39 18.86 3.41
CA LEU A 12 -20.77 17.62 2.96
C LEU A 12 -21.65 16.38 3.16
N THR A 13 -22.84 16.50 3.77
CA THR A 13 -23.72 15.36 4.11
C THR A 13 -23.97 14.45 2.92
N LEU A 14 -24.39 15.03 1.78
CA LEU A 14 -24.65 14.24 0.56
C LEU A 14 -23.38 13.53 0.05
N ALA A 15 -22.22 14.21 0.09
CA ALA A 15 -20.96 13.63 -0.36
C ALA A 15 -20.53 12.47 0.54
N ILE A 16 -20.71 12.60 1.86
CA ILE A 16 -20.45 11.55 2.83
C ILE A 16 -21.38 10.36 2.61
N ASP A 17 -22.69 10.60 2.43
CA ASP A 17 -23.67 9.53 2.15
C ASP A 17 -23.31 8.73 0.89
N ILE A 18 -22.84 9.40 -0.16
CA ILE A 18 -22.35 8.73 -1.37
C ILE A 18 -21.04 7.97 -1.08
N PHE A 19 -20.09 8.59 -0.37
CA PHE A 19 -18.81 7.98 -0.03
C PHE A 19 -18.96 6.71 0.80
N THR A 20 -19.87 6.71 1.79
CA THR A 20 -20.13 5.56 2.67
C THR A 20 -21.18 4.58 2.10
N ASN A 21 -21.58 4.76 0.84
CA ASN A 21 -22.56 3.90 0.14
C ASN A 21 -23.95 3.84 0.82
N ASN A 22 -24.39 4.93 1.45
CA ASN A 22 -25.70 5.06 2.07
C ASN A 22 -26.71 5.84 1.19
N TYR A 23 -26.27 6.37 0.05
CA TYR A 23 -27.11 7.11 -0.88
C TYR A 23 -27.89 6.18 -1.84
N PRO A 24 -29.16 6.46 -2.19
CA PRO A 24 -30.00 5.54 -2.98
C PRO A 24 -29.52 5.23 -4.40
N LYS A 25 -28.63 6.05 -4.99
CA LYS A 25 -28.05 5.82 -6.32
C LYS A 25 -26.67 5.20 -6.17
N SER A 26 -26.60 3.87 -6.19
CA SER A 26 -25.40 3.10 -5.88
C SER A 26 -24.27 3.35 -6.89
N PHE A 27 -24.59 3.62 -8.15
CA PHE A 27 -23.58 3.91 -9.18
C PHE A 27 -22.71 5.13 -8.83
N LEU A 28 -23.21 6.08 -8.02
CA LEU A 28 -22.42 7.23 -7.56
C LEU A 28 -21.29 6.80 -6.63
N HIS A 29 -21.56 5.87 -5.70
CA HIS A 29 -20.53 5.28 -4.86
C HIS A 29 -19.52 4.49 -5.71
N GLN A 30 -19.99 3.77 -6.73
CA GLN A 30 -19.12 2.98 -7.62
C GLN A 30 -18.13 3.82 -8.43
N LEU A 31 -18.46 5.09 -8.72
CA LEU A 31 -17.50 6.03 -9.30
C LEU A 31 -16.37 6.36 -8.34
N ILE A 32 -16.59 6.28 -7.03
CA ILE A 32 -15.58 6.54 -5.97
C ILE A 32 -14.81 5.27 -5.63
N SER A 33 -15.50 4.13 -5.47
CA SER A 33 -14.92 2.86 -5.04
C SER A 33 -15.57 1.67 -5.76
N SER A 34 -14.83 1.05 -6.69
CA SER A 34 -15.24 -0.15 -7.43
C SER A 34 -14.03 -0.84 -8.09
N GLN A 35 -14.27 -1.71 -9.09
CA GLN A 35 -13.17 -2.25 -9.92
C GLN A 35 -12.72 -1.27 -11.01
N LEU A 36 -13.53 -0.24 -11.30
CA LEU A 36 -13.32 0.75 -12.37
C LEU A 36 -13.67 2.17 -11.86
N ASP A 37 -13.30 2.46 -10.62
CA ASP A 37 -13.49 3.77 -9.99
C ASP A 37 -12.53 4.84 -10.54
N MET A 38 -12.83 6.11 -10.24
CA MET A 38 -12.04 7.24 -10.69
C MET A 38 -10.66 7.27 -10.01
N ASP A 39 -10.55 6.78 -8.77
CA ASP A 39 -9.29 6.70 -8.02
C ASP A 39 -8.26 5.85 -8.79
N ARG A 40 -8.62 4.62 -9.17
CA ARG A 40 -7.75 3.72 -9.95
C ARG A 40 -7.41 4.25 -11.32
N LEU A 41 -8.38 4.87 -11.99
CA LEU A 41 -8.15 5.46 -13.31
C LEU A 41 -7.17 6.64 -13.25
N ASP A 42 -7.15 7.38 -12.15
CA ASP A 42 -6.18 8.46 -11.91
C ASP A 42 -4.81 7.89 -11.51
N TYR A 43 -4.72 7.15 -10.39
CA TYR A 43 -3.42 6.78 -9.85
C TYR A 43 -2.65 5.84 -10.78
N LEU A 44 -3.30 4.93 -11.51
CA LEU A 44 -2.58 4.07 -12.48
C LEU A 44 -1.95 4.89 -13.61
N ARG A 45 -2.67 5.91 -14.11
CA ARG A 45 -2.15 6.82 -15.15
C ARG A 45 -1.04 7.71 -14.58
N ARG A 46 -1.29 8.30 -13.41
CA ARG A 46 -0.36 9.20 -12.71
C ARG A 46 0.93 8.49 -12.34
N ASP A 47 0.85 7.34 -11.68
CA ASP A 47 2.01 6.60 -11.19
C ASP A 47 2.80 6.03 -12.35
N SER A 48 2.15 5.55 -13.42
CA SER A 48 2.83 5.15 -14.66
C SER A 48 3.61 6.33 -15.25
N PHE A 49 3.03 7.52 -15.28
CA PHE A 49 3.68 8.73 -15.79
C PHE A 49 4.88 9.16 -14.93
N TYR A 50 4.72 9.28 -13.61
CA TYR A 50 5.79 9.77 -12.71
C TYR A 50 6.89 8.73 -12.47
N SER A 51 6.59 7.43 -12.52
CA SER A 51 7.60 6.37 -12.41
C SER A 51 8.32 6.08 -13.73
N GLY A 52 7.74 6.48 -14.87
CA GLY A 52 8.24 6.15 -16.21
C GLY A 52 7.92 4.73 -16.67
N VAL A 53 7.12 3.96 -15.91
CA VAL A 53 6.68 2.61 -16.29
C VAL A 53 5.55 2.71 -17.31
N THR A 54 5.91 2.75 -18.58
CA THR A 54 4.97 3.00 -19.70
C THR A 54 3.95 1.88 -19.91
N GLU A 55 4.30 0.65 -19.54
CA GLU A 55 3.48 -0.55 -19.68
C GLU A 55 2.27 -0.53 -18.72
N GLY A 56 2.35 0.30 -17.68
CA GLY A 56 1.24 0.60 -16.77
C GLY A 56 0.27 1.67 -17.26
N SER A 57 0.50 2.24 -18.45
CA SER A 57 -0.31 3.37 -18.94
C SER A 57 -1.71 2.95 -19.39
N VAL A 58 -2.71 3.56 -18.77
CA VAL A 58 -4.14 3.37 -19.08
C VAL A 58 -4.66 4.57 -19.87
N ASN A 59 -5.49 4.32 -20.90
CA ASN A 59 -6.26 5.37 -21.55
C ASN A 59 -7.56 5.64 -20.76
N SER A 60 -7.42 6.38 -19.66
CA SER A 60 -8.53 6.68 -18.76
C SER A 60 -9.64 7.47 -19.47
N GLU A 61 -9.29 8.41 -20.37
CA GLU A 61 -10.26 9.20 -21.14
C GLU A 61 -11.17 8.31 -21.99
N ARG A 62 -10.60 7.33 -22.70
CA ARG A 62 -11.40 6.38 -23.48
C ARG A 62 -12.31 5.56 -22.59
N LEU A 63 -11.85 5.07 -21.44
CA LEU A 63 -12.69 4.32 -20.50
C LEU A 63 -13.87 5.17 -20.01
N LEU A 64 -13.63 6.43 -19.64
CA LEU A 64 -14.68 7.36 -19.22
C LEU A 64 -15.76 7.54 -20.28
N THR A 65 -15.38 7.69 -21.56
CA THR A 65 -16.35 7.85 -22.66
C THR A 65 -17.22 6.60 -22.89
N MET A 66 -16.83 5.45 -22.35
CA MET A 66 -17.55 4.19 -22.48
C MET A 66 -18.36 3.85 -21.21
N LEU A 67 -18.20 4.60 -20.12
CA LEU A 67 -18.97 4.38 -18.90
C LEU A 67 -20.44 4.72 -19.13
N ASN A 68 -21.31 3.91 -18.56
CA ASN A 68 -22.75 4.06 -18.64
C ASN A 68 -23.39 3.56 -17.35
N VAL A 69 -24.69 3.79 -17.18
CA VAL A 69 -25.45 3.33 -16.02
C VAL A 69 -26.62 2.47 -16.49
N LYS A 70 -26.72 1.27 -15.94
CA LYS A 70 -27.83 0.35 -16.19
C LYS A 70 -28.24 -0.28 -14.87
N ASP A 71 -29.52 -0.20 -14.55
CA ASP A 71 -30.13 -0.79 -13.34
C ASP A 71 -29.38 -0.39 -12.04
N ASP A 72 -29.07 0.91 -11.92
CA ASP A 72 -28.33 1.53 -10.81
C ASP A 72 -26.88 1.01 -10.62
N GLN A 73 -26.30 0.41 -11.66
CA GLN A 73 -24.91 -0.08 -11.67
C GLN A 73 -24.09 0.62 -12.75
N LEU A 74 -22.83 0.87 -12.45
CA LEU A 74 -21.83 1.31 -13.40
C LEU A 74 -21.50 0.15 -14.35
N VAL A 75 -21.65 0.41 -15.66
CA VAL A 75 -21.35 -0.54 -16.72
C VAL A 75 -20.48 0.14 -17.78
N VAL A 76 -19.86 -0.65 -18.65
CA VAL A 76 -19.06 -0.17 -19.77
C VAL A 76 -19.73 -0.61 -21.06
N ASP A 77 -19.95 0.29 -22.02
CA ASP A 77 -20.42 -0.10 -23.36
C ASP A 77 -19.50 -1.21 -23.93
N ALA A 78 -20.07 -2.29 -24.50
CA ALA A 78 -19.32 -3.47 -24.95
C ALA A 78 -18.20 -3.16 -25.96
N LYS A 79 -18.33 -2.08 -26.74
CA LYS A 79 -17.28 -1.57 -27.65
C LYS A 79 -15.99 -1.13 -26.91
N GLY A 80 -16.06 -0.93 -25.60
CA GLY A 80 -14.97 -0.58 -24.70
C GLY A 80 -14.20 -1.78 -24.14
N ILE A 81 -14.56 -3.02 -24.49
CA ILE A 81 -13.97 -4.26 -23.94
C ILE A 81 -12.43 -4.25 -23.92
N TYR A 82 -11.78 -3.90 -25.04
CA TYR A 82 -10.32 -3.86 -25.12
C TYR A 82 -9.68 -2.77 -24.24
N SER A 83 -10.41 -1.70 -23.93
CA SER A 83 -9.92 -0.67 -23.00
C SER A 83 -9.94 -1.19 -21.56
N VAL A 84 -10.96 -1.98 -21.21
CA VAL A 84 -11.05 -2.67 -19.91
C VAL A 84 -9.96 -3.73 -19.79
N GLU A 85 -9.75 -4.55 -20.81
CA GLU A 85 -8.66 -5.54 -20.83
C GLU A 85 -7.29 -4.89 -20.64
N LYS A 86 -7.01 -3.83 -21.42
CA LYS A 86 -5.77 -3.06 -21.28
C LYS A 86 -5.61 -2.50 -19.87
N PHE A 87 -6.68 -1.96 -19.27
CA PHE A 87 -6.67 -1.48 -17.89
C PHE A 87 -6.30 -2.58 -16.89
N LEU A 88 -6.90 -3.76 -17.00
CA LEU A 88 -6.61 -4.88 -16.08
C LEU A 88 -5.17 -5.38 -16.22
N VAL A 89 -4.64 -5.44 -17.44
CA VAL A 89 -3.23 -5.78 -17.70
C VAL A 89 -2.30 -4.71 -17.12
N ALA A 90 -2.54 -3.44 -17.44
CA ALA A 90 -1.75 -2.31 -16.93
C ALA A 90 -1.73 -2.27 -15.40
N ARG A 91 -2.90 -2.48 -14.76
CA ARG A 91 -3.01 -2.60 -13.31
C ARG A 91 -2.12 -3.72 -12.77
N ARG A 92 -2.16 -4.93 -13.35
CA ARG A 92 -1.29 -6.04 -12.93
C ARG A 92 0.19 -5.67 -13.03
N LEU A 93 0.60 -5.02 -14.13
CA LEU A 93 1.99 -4.62 -14.33
C LEU A 93 2.43 -3.57 -13.31
N MET A 94 1.62 -2.53 -13.06
CA MET A 94 1.88 -1.51 -12.04
C MET A 94 2.09 -2.10 -10.65
N TYR A 95 1.27 -3.08 -10.25
CA TYR A 95 1.45 -3.76 -8.96
C TYR A 95 2.81 -4.46 -8.85
N TRP A 96 3.30 -5.13 -9.88
CA TRP A 96 4.57 -5.88 -9.79
C TRP A 96 5.80 -5.02 -10.06
N GLN A 97 5.69 -4.04 -10.96
CA GLN A 97 6.81 -3.21 -11.38
C GLN A 97 7.01 -1.98 -10.48
N VAL A 98 5.95 -1.51 -9.81
CA VAL A 98 5.99 -0.31 -8.96
C VAL A 98 5.65 -0.67 -7.51
N TYR A 99 4.38 -1.00 -7.21
CA TYR A 99 3.90 -1.08 -5.82
C TYR A 99 4.55 -2.20 -5.00
N MET A 100 4.76 -3.37 -5.60
CA MET A 100 5.44 -4.52 -5.00
C MET A 100 6.86 -4.70 -5.55
N HIS A 101 7.44 -3.64 -6.08
CA HIS A 101 8.83 -3.69 -6.52
C HIS A 101 9.72 -4.01 -5.31
N LYS A 102 10.62 -4.98 -5.46
CA LYS A 102 11.46 -5.50 -4.36
C LYS A 102 12.17 -4.41 -3.55
N THR A 103 12.69 -3.38 -4.22
CA THR A 103 13.40 -2.28 -3.54
C THR A 103 12.44 -1.41 -2.72
N VAL A 104 11.19 -1.23 -3.17
CA VAL A 104 10.14 -0.52 -2.43
C VAL A 104 9.80 -1.31 -1.17
N LEU A 105 9.58 -2.63 -1.29
CA LEU A 105 9.31 -3.50 -0.14
C LEU A 105 10.44 -3.46 0.89
N SER A 106 11.70 -3.48 0.46
CA SER A 106 12.83 -3.34 1.37
C SER A 106 12.79 -2.01 2.13
N ALA A 107 12.59 -0.89 1.42
CA ALA A 107 12.50 0.44 2.04
C ALA A 107 11.30 0.58 2.99
N GLU A 108 10.12 0.10 2.59
CA GLU A 108 8.89 0.12 3.38
C GLU A 108 9.07 -0.61 4.71
N PHE A 109 9.56 -1.85 4.67
CA PHE A 109 9.71 -2.65 5.89
C PHE A 109 10.85 -2.14 6.77
N MET A 110 11.89 -1.54 6.19
CA MET A 110 12.89 -0.80 6.97
C MET A 110 12.27 0.38 7.70
N LEU A 111 11.45 1.19 7.03
CA LEU A 111 10.76 2.33 7.63
C LEU A 111 9.83 1.88 8.78
N VAL A 112 9.08 0.80 8.57
CA VAL A 112 8.26 0.18 9.62
C VAL A 112 9.12 -0.25 10.81
N ASN A 113 10.26 -0.89 10.58
CA ASN A 113 11.15 -1.34 11.66
C ASN A 113 11.84 -0.18 12.39
N ILE A 114 12.15 0.93 11.70
CA ILE A 114 12.63 2.17 12.32
C ILE A 114 11.56 2.70 13.29
N LEU A 115 10.32 2.84 12.84
CA LEU A 115 9.22 3.36 13.67
C LEU A 115 8.91 2.42 14.85
N LYS A 116 8.94 1.09 14.63
CA LYS A 116 8.80 0.11 15.72
C LYS A 116 9.93 0.22 16.75
N ARG A 117 11.18 0.39 16.30
CA ARG A 117 12.33 0.55 17.21
C ARG A 117 12.24 1.88 17.96
N ALA A 118 11.88 2.96 17.28
CA ALA A 118 11.64 4.26 17.91
C ALA A 118 10.56 4.16 18.99
N LYS A 119 9.45 3.49 18.67
CA LYS A 119 8.35 3.24 19.61
C LYS A 119 8.79 2.41 20.82
N TYR A 120 9.57 1.35 20.59
CA TYR A 120 10.16 0.56 21.67
C TYR A 120 11.02 1.40 22.60
N LEU A 121 11.95 2.22 22.06
CA LEU A 121 12.83 3.06 22.87
C LEU A 121 12.06 4.14 23.65
N ALA A 122 11.05 4.74 23.03
CA ALA A 122 10.15 5.69 23.69
C ALA A 122 9.41 5.06 24.87
N ASN A 123 8.93 3.82 24.71
CA ASN A 123 8.28 3.06 25.79
C ASN A 123 9.26 2.68 26.92
N GLU A 124 10.55 2.51 26.63
CA GLU A 124 11.62 2.37 27.63
C GLU A 124 12.03 3.70 28.30
N GLY A 125 11.33 4.80 27.99
CA GLY A 125 11.58 6.12 28.55
C GLY A 125 12.75 6.88 27.91
N ILE A 126 13.27 6.40 26.78
CA ILE A 126 14.32 7.11 26.03
C ILE A 126 13.66 8.22 25.19
N GLU A 127 14.04 9.47 25.45
CA GLU A 127 13.57 10.60 24.64
C GLU A 127 14.19 10.59 23.24
N LEU A 128 13.34 10.54 22.23
CA LEU A 128 13.75 10.59 20.83
C LEU A 128 13.51 11.99 20.24
N PRO A 129 14.48 12.52 19.45
CA PRO A 129 14.24 13.70 18.63
C PRO A 129 13.06 13.50 17.68
N GLY A 130 12.25 14.54 17.51
CA GLY A 130 11.09 14.52 16.62
C GLY A 130 10.15 15.69 16.88
N THR A 131 9.26 15.94 15.93
CA THR A 131 8.24 16.99 16.07
C THR A 131 7.28 16.67 17.21
N ILE A 132 6.51 17.66 17.65
CA ILE A 132 5.52 17.47 18.73
C ILE A 132 4.47 16.42 18.31
N ALA A 133 4.05 16.42 17.03
CA ALA A 133 3.08 15.46 16.51
C ALA A 133 3.65 14.03 16.51
N LEU A 134 4.86 13.82 15.99
CA LEU A 134 5.45 12.48 15.96
C LEU A 134 5.71 11.93 17.36
N ARG A 135 6.29 12.74 18.24
CA ARG A 135 6.57 12.34 19.63
C ARG A 135 5.30 11.98 20.40
N HIS A 136 4.18 12.62 20.08
CA HIS A 136 2.89 12.29 20.69
C HIS A 136 2.51 10.81 20.44
N PHE A 137 2.66 10.32 19.21
CA PHE A 137 2.36 8.91 18.87
C PHE A 137 3.46 7.93 19.30
N LEU A 138 4.72 8.37 19.34
CA LEU A 138 5.80 7.54 19.89
C LEU A 138 5.63 7.31 21.39
N ASN A 139 5.13 8.28 22.15
CA ASN A 139 5.01 8.20 23.60
C ASN A 139 3.65 7.70 24.11
N ALA A 140 2.72 7.32 23.23
CA ALA A 140 1.38 6.86 23.61
C ALA A 140 0.95 5.62 22.81
N ASP A 141 0.32 4.66 23.48
CA ASP A 141 -0.24 3.46 22.85
C ASP A 141 -1.74 3.63 22.69
N TYR A 142 -2.16 4.10 21.50
CA TYR A 142 -3.57 4.28 21.17
C TYR A 142 -4.16 3.01 20.58
N SER A 143 -5.29 2.57 21.15
CA SER A 143 -6.21 1.64 20.49
C SER A 143 -7.00 2.34 19.39
N TRP A 144 -7.62 1.54 18.51
CA TRP A 144 -8.51 2.07 17.47
C TRP A 144 -9.68 2.87 18.06
N ASN A 145 -10.28 2.39 19.15
CA ASN A 145 -11.40 3.07 19.80
C ASN A 145 -10.96 4.44 20.35
N GLU A 146 -9.79 4.53 20.99
CA GLU A 146 -9.27 5.81 21.47
C GLU A 146 -8.98 6.78 20.32
N PHE A 147 -8.46 6.29 19.20
CA PHE A 147 -8.23 7.14 18.02
C PHE A 147 -9.54 7.66 17.41
N GLU A 148 -10.58 6.82 17.35
CA GLU A 148 -11.88 7.17 16.78
C GLU A 148 -12.69 8.10 17.69
N GLU A 149 -12.68 7.86 18.99
CA GLU A 149 -13.52 8.56 19.98
C GLU A 149 -12.87 9.84 20.53
N ASN A 150 -11.55 10.02 20.39
CA ASN A 150 -10.84 11.18 20.93
C ASN A 150 -10.44 12.19 19.84
N PRO A 151 -11.17 13.32 19.69
CA PRO A 151 -10.86 14.33 18.69
C PRO A 151 -9.45 14.91 18.81
N ALA A 152 -8.89 14.99 20.03
CA ALA A 152 -7.56 15.52 20.24
C ALA A 152 -6.47 14.63 19.61
N VAL A 153 -6.67 13.32 19.57
CA VAL A 153 -5.75 12.38 18.92
C VAL A 153 -5.80 12.59 17.41
N LEU A 154 -7.00 12.71 16.84
CA LEU A 154 -7.19 13.01 15.42
C LEU A 154 -6.56 14.36 15.02
N GLU A 155 -6.73 15.40 15.84
CA GLU A 155 -6.10 16.70 15.62
C GLU A 155 -4.57 16.60 15.57
N LYS A 156 -3.96 15.75 16.42
CA LYS A 156 -2.51 15.49 16.36
C LYS A 156 -2.13 14.68 15.13
N PHE A 157 -2.95 13.73 14.71
CA PHE A 157 -2.68 12.93 13.51
C PHE A 157 -2.66 13.80 12.25
N VAL A 158 -3.57 14.77 12.12
CA VAL A 158 -3.65 15.69 10.96
C VAL A 158 -2.41 16.59 10.86
N LEU A 159 -1.63 16.75 11.93
CA LEU A 159 -0.36 17.48 11.90
C LEU A 159 0.80 16.66 11.35
N LEU A 160 0.64 15.33 11.18
CA LEU A 160 1.70 14.48 10.66
C LEU A 160 1.73 14.52 9.13
N ASP A 161 2.93 14.70 8.60
CA ASP A 161 3.25 14.49 7.20
C ASP A 161 4.63 13.82 7.03
N ASP A 162 5.06 13.66 5.78
CA ASP A 162 6.32 13.01 5.43
C ASP A 162 7.53 13.72 6.05
N TYR A 163 7.48 15.04 6.27
CA TYR A 163 8.58 15.79 6.88
C TYR A 163 8.76 15.46 8.35
N ASP A 164 7.68 15.22 9.11
CA ASP A 164 7.79 14.80 10.51
C ASP A 164 8.59 13.50 10.63
N VAL A 165 8.23 12.51 9.81
CA VAL A 165 8.86 11.19 9.80
C VAL A 165 10.29 11.29 9.28
N MET A 166 10.51 11.92 8.13
CA MET A 166 11.83 11.98 7.52
C MET A 166 12.81 12.88 8.27
N SER A 167 12.34 13.97 8.90
CA SER A 167 13.20 14.79 9.76
C SER A 167 13.67 14.00 10.99
N ALA A 168 12.76 13.27 11.64
CA ALA A 168 13.12 12.47 12.80
C ALA A 168 14.11 11.35 12.43
N ILE A 169 13.88 10.65 11.30
CA ILE A 169 14.82 9.63 10.80
C ILE A 169 16.21 10.22 10.56
N LYS A 170 16.30 11.44 10.02
CA LYS A 170 17.59 12.12 9.83
C LYS A 170 18.29 12.40 11.16
N ASP A 171 17.58 12.84 12.18
CA ASP A 171 18.14 13.03 13.53
C ASP A 171 18.58 11.68 14.14
N TRP A 172 17.79 10.64 13.94
CA TRP A 172 18.05 9.30 14.47
C TRP A 172 19.28 8.62 13.87
N THR A 173 19.80 9.10 12.73
CA THR A 173 21.06 8.59 12.16
C THR A 173 22.24 8.66 13.13
N ASN A 174 22.25 9.59 14.09
CA ASN A 174 23.33 9.73 15.07
C ASN A 174 22.92 9.28 16.49
N HIS A 175 21.78 8.60 16.62
CA HIS A 175 21.30 8.09 17.91
C HIS A 175 22.24 7.01 18.47
N SER A 176 22.31 6.89 19.79
CA SER A 176 23.18 5.90 20.46
C SER A 176 22.70 4.45 20.27
N ASP A 177 21.41 4.25 20.02
CA ASP A 177 20.85 2.94 19.69
C ASP A 177 21.33 2.47 18.31
N ILE A 178 22.02 1.32 18.28
CA ILE A 178 22.64 0.78 17.07
C ILE A 178 21.58 0.45 16.01
N ILE A 179 20.45 -0.14 16.40
CA ILE A 179 19.40 -0.54 15.45
C ILE A 179 18.77 0.69 14.82
N LEU A 180 18.33 1.64 15.64
CA LEU A 180 17.66 2.86 15.18
C LEU A 180 18.58 3.67 14.26
N SER A 181 19.83 3.88 14.68
CA SER A 181 20.79 4.65 13.91
C SER A 181 21.18 3.96 12.60
N GLU A 182 21.44 2.65 12.62
CA GLU A 182 21.83 1.88 11.43
C GLU A 182 20.71 1.83 10.39
N LEU A 183 19.48 1.50 10.80
CA LEU A 183 18.35 1.48 9.87
C LEU A 183 18.05 2.88 9.32
N SER A 184 18.13 3.90 10.16
CA SER A 184 17.92 5.30 9.73
C SER A 184 18.97 5.73 8.70
N LYS A 185 20.26 5.47 8.94
CA LYS A 185 21.35 5.74 7.98
C LYS A 185 21.11 5.02 6.65
N ARG A 186 20.72 3.75 6.70
CA ARG A 186 20.45 2.97 5.48
C ARG A 186 19.31 3.55 4.64
N VAL A 187 18.26 4.09 5.27
CA VAL A 187 17.17 4.77 4.55
C VAL A 187 17.64 6.11 3.99
N THR A 188 18.32 6.95 4.78
CA THR A 188 18.77 8.28 4.35
C THR A 188 19.82 8.21 3.24
N ASP A 189 20.75 7.27 3.35
CA ASP A 189 21.86 7.10 2.40
C ASP A 189 21.49 6.16 1.24
N ARG A 190 20.23 5.68 1.22
CA ARG A 190 19.70 4.73 0.24
C ARG A 190 20.52 3.43 0.16
N ASN A 191 21.14 3.02 1.27
CA ASN A 191 21.81 1.73 1.45
C ASN A 191 20.84 0.67 2.01
N LEU A 192 19.76 0.44 1.28
CA LEU A 192 18.67 -0.44 1.71
C LEU A 192 19.10 -1.88 1.95
N LEU A 193 18.35 -2.60 2.79
CA LEU A 193 18.56 -4.03 3.03
C LEU A 193 18.46 -4.81 1.71
N LYS A 194 19.29 -5.84 1.60
CA LYS A 194 19.26 -6.74 0.45
C LYS A 194 17.99 -7.57 0.52
N ILE A 195 17.25 -7.59 -0.59
CA ILE A 195 16.01 -8.36 -0.71
C ILE A 195 16.13 -9.53 -1.69
N ARG A 196 15.52 -10.66 -1.34
CA ARG A 196 15.26 -11.81 -2.22
C ARG A 196 13.78 -12.12 -2.24
N LEU A 197 13.23 -12.38 -3.43
CA LEU A 197 11.85 -12.79 -3.63
C LEU A 197 11.81 -14.12 -4.36
N GLN A 198 10.90 -14.99 -3.95
CA GLN A 198 10.63 -16.26 -4.62
C GLN A 198 9.15 -16.66 -4.47
N ALA A 199 8.73 -17.68 -5.23
CA ALA A 199 7.35 -18.15 -5.23
C ALA A 199 6.99 -18.95 -3.97
N THR A 200 7.97 -19.61 -3.35
CA THR A 200 7.78 -20.50 -2.19
C THR A 200 8.38 -19.89 -0.93
N PRO A 201 7.95 -20.30 0.27
CA PRO A 201 8.61 -19.90 1.52
C PRO A 201 10.11 -20.18 1.52
N PHE A 202 10.88 -19.39 2.26
CA PHE A 202 12.29 -19.67 2.50
C PHE A 202 12.41 -20.82 3.50
N ALA A 203 13.48 -21.61 3.39
CA ALA A 203 13.73 -22.70 4.33
C ALA A 203 14.12 -22.10 5.70
N PRO A 204 13.61 -22.62 6.83
CA PRO A 204 13.89 -22.06 8.16
C PRO A 204 15.38 -21.94 8.49
N GLU A 205 16.21 -22.81 7.92
CA GLU A 205 17.66 -22.81 8.08
C GLU A 205 18.31 -21.54 7.50
N VAL A 206 17.73 -20.95 6.45
CA VAL A 206 18.21 -19.69 5.86
C VAL A 206 17.98 -18.55 6.85
N SER A 207 16.77 -18.47 7.43
CA SER A 207 16.42 -17.45 8.42
C SER A 207 17.30 -17.56 9.66
N ALA A 208 17.51 -18.78 10.17
CA ALA A 208 18.38 -19.03 11.32
C ALA A 208 19.85 -18.64 11.04
N ARG A 209 20.40 -19.03 9.88
CA ARG A 209 21.77 -18.72 9.49
C ARG A 209 22.02 -17.22 9.35
N ILE A 210 21.10 -16.50 8.70
CA ILE A 210 21.20 -15.04 8.53
C ILE A 210 21.02 -14.34 9.88
N GLY A 211 20.05 -14.76 10.69
CA GLY A 211 19.83 -14.20 12.03
C GLY A 211 21.06 -14.31 12.92
N GLU A 212 21.71 -15.48 12.94
CA GLU A 212 22.95 -15.68 13.71
C GLU A 212 24.11 -14.81 13.21
N ALA A 213 24.23 -14.64 11.88
CA ALA A 213 25.22 -13.76 11.32
C ALA A 213 24.98 -12.28 11.66
N ILE A 214 23.72 -11.84 11.71
CA ILE A 214 23.35 -10.49 12.17
C ILE A 214 23.73 -10.32 13.64
N LYS A 215 23.42 -11.31 14.50
CA LYS A 215 23.81 -11.27 15.92
C LYS A 215 25.30 -11.11 16.09
N SER A 216 26.08 -11.94 15.39
CA SER A 216 27.55 -11.90 15.43
C SER A 216 28.11 -10.57 14.93
N GLN A 217 27.57 -10.03 13.83
CA GLN A 217 28.04 -8.78 13.23
C GLN A 217 27.78 -7.56 14.12
N TYR A 218 26.63 -7.49 14.79
CA TYR A 218 26.20 -6.31 15.57
C TYR A 218 26.29 -6.49 17.09
N GLY A 219 26.67 -7.68 17.57
CA GLY A 219 26.75 -7.99 19.00
C GLY A 219 25.39 -8.11 19.69
N PHE A 220 24.34 -8.51 18.96
CA PHE A 220 22.99 -8.65 19.50
C PHE A 220 22.80 -9.94 20.29
N SER A 221 21.93 -9.90 21.31
CA SER A 221 21.78 -11.00 22.28
C SER A 221 20.35 -11.29 22.72
N HIS A 222 19.40 -10.38 22.49
CA HIS A 222 18.03 -10.42 22.99
C HIS A 222 16.98 -10.30 21.86
N GLY A 223 17.29 -10.81 20.66
CA GLY A 223 16.34 -10.85 19.55
C GLY A 223 16.32 -9.58 18.69
N GLU A 224 17.27 -8.68 18.86
CA GLU A 224 17.39 -7.43 18.09
C GLU A 224 17.55 -7.66 16.58
N GLU A 225 18.08 -8.81 16.17
CA GLU A 225 18.28 -9.17 14.77
C GLU A 225 16.99 -9.12 13.94
N GLN A 226 15.82 -9.29 14.57
CA GLN A 226 14.51 -9.23 13.91
C GLN A 226 14.19 -7.85 13.30
N TYR A 227 14.83 -6.78 13.78
CA TYR A 227 14.68 -5.45 13.17
C TYR A 227 15.47 -5.33 11.87
N MET A 228 16.51 -6.15 11.68
CA MET A 228 17.36 -6.15 10.49
C MET A 228 17.09 -7.34 9.55
N TYR A 229 16.46 -8.40 10.05
CA TYR A 229 15.97 -9.53 9.27
C TYR A 229 14.45 -9.47 9.12
N ILE A 230 13.98 -9.18 7.91
CA ILE A 230 12.55 -9.15 7.60
C ILE A 230 12.22 -10.39 6.79
N GLU A 231 11.27 -11.20 7.26
CA GLU A 231 10.68 -12.30 6.49
C GLU A 231 9.18 -12.08 6.37
N ALA A 232 8.68 -11.96 5.15
CA ALA A 232 7.28 -11.65 4.90
C ALA A 232 6.83 -12.14 3.52
N LYS A 233 5.56 -11.88 3.20
CA LYS A 233 4.97 -12.22 1.91
C LYS A 233 4.07 -11.11 1.40
N VAL A 234 4.03 -10.97 0.08
CA VAL A 234 3.12 -10.07 -0.62
C VAL A 234 2.19 -10.88 -1.51
N LYS A 235 0.94 -10.45 -1.58
CA LYS A 235 -0.09 -11.10 -2.40
C LYS A 235 -0.84 -10.04 -3.18
N ASN A 236 -0.88 -10.20 -4.51
CA ASN A 236 -1.67 -9.33 -5.37
C ASN A 236 -2.76 -10.12 -6.10
N HIS A 237 -3.90 -9.45 -6.31
CA HIS A 237 -5.05 -9.96 -7.05
C HIS A 237 -5.50 -8.86 -8.03
N ALA A 238 -5.10 -8.97 -9.30
CA ALA A 238 -5.26 -7.88 -10.27
C ALA A 238 -6.72 -7.61 -10.62
N TYR A 239 -7.54 -8.66 -10.68
CA TYR A 239 -9.00 -8.56 -10.80
C TYR A 239 -9.64 -9.51 -9.79
N ASN A 240 -10.60 -9.03 -8.99
CA ASN A 240 -11.22 -9.84 -7.93
C ASN A 240 -12.75 -9.84 -8.04
N ASN A 241 -13.30 -10.87 -8.68
CA ASN A 241 -14.74 -11.02 -8.89
C ASN A 241 -15.54 -11.11 -7.58
N LYS A 242 -14.91 -11.43 -6.45
CA LYS A 242 -15.59 -11.43 -5.14
C LYS A 242 -15.75 -10.03 -4.55
N LYS A 243 -14.95 -9.06 -5.01
CA LYS A 243 -14.98 -7.66 -4.54
C LYS A 243 -15.73 -6.74 -5.52
N GLY A 244 -16.34 -7.28 -6.56
CA GLY A 244 -17.07 -6.52 -7.57
C GLY A 244 -16.80 -7.02 -8.99
N HIS A 245 -17.66 -6.58 -9.90
CA HIS A 245 -17.70 -6.99 -11.29
C HIS A 245 -17.41 -5.79 -12.21
N ILE A 246 -16.81 -6.03 -13.37
CA ILE A 246 -16.81 -5.06 -14.48
C ILE A 246 -17.78 -5.59 -15.53
N ASN A 247 -18.92 -4.93 -15.63
CA ASN A 247 -20.04 -5.33 -16.48
C ASN A 247 -20.01 -4.61 -17.82
N LEU A 248 -20.20 -5.36 -18.91
CA LEU A 248 -20.31 -4.85 -20.28
C LEU A 248 -21.77 -4.74 -20.69
N LEU A 249 -22.17 -3.59 -21.25
CA LEU A 249 -23.50 -3.33 -21.80
C LEU A 249 -23.50 -3.45 -23.32
N TYR A 250 -24.29 -4.37 -23.86
CA TYR A 250 -24.42 -4.60 -25.29
C TYR A 250 -25.58 -3.80 -25.90
N LYS A 251 -25.61 -3.71 -27.23
CA LYS A 251 -26.58 -2.89 -27.97
C LYS A 251 -28.04 -3.36 -27.82
N ASP A 252 -28.24 -4.65 -27.60
CA ASP A 252 -29.53 -5.28 -27.31
C ASP A 252 -29.96 -5.11 -25.84
N GLY A 253 -29.14 -4.43 -25.02
CA GLY A 253 -29.41 -4.13 -23.63
C GLY A 253 -29.00 -5.23 -22.64
N HIS A 254 -28.46 -6.37 -23.11
CA HIS A 254 -27.97 -7.39 -22.19
C HIS A 254 -26.65 -6.96 -21.53
N ILE A 255 -26.41 -7.49 -20.33
CA ILE A 255 -25.21 -7.25 -19.53
C ILE A 255 -24.43 -8.56 -19.40
N SER A 256 -23.10 -8.51 -19.55
CA SER A 256 -22.21 -9.64 -19.27
C SER A 256 -20.97 -9.19 -18.50
N ASP A 257 -20.48 -9.99 -17.55
CA ASP A 257 -19.22 -9.70 -16.87
C ASP A 257 -18.04 -9.87 -17.83
N ILE A 258 -17.03 -9.02 -17.70
CA ILE A 258 -15.82 -9.05 -18.52
C ILE A 258 -15.15 -10.44 -18.58
N SER A 259 -15.18 -11.21 -17.48
CA SER A 259 -14.61 -12.56 -17.42
C SER A 259 -15.36 -13.61 -18.25
N GLN A 260 -16.61 -13.33 -18.64
CA GLN A 260 -17.38 -14.18 -19.54
C GLN A 260 -17.30 -13.72 -21.01
N ALA A 261 -17.07 -12.43 -21.24
CA ALA A 261 -17.12 -11.79 -22.55
C ALA A 261 -15.76 -11.67 -23.26
N ALA A 262 -14.66 -11.52 -22.53
CA ALA A 262 -13.31 -11.41 -23.05
C ALA A 262 -12.70 -12.79 -23.37
N ASP A 263 -11.57 -12.83 -24.10
CA ASP A 263 -10.78 -14.04 -24.27
C ASP A 263 -10.48 -14.66 -22.90
N GLN A 264 -11.15 -15.77 -22.60
CA GLN A 264 -11.27 -16.33 -21.25
C GLN A 264 -9.92 -16.62 -20.60
N MET A 265 -8.86 -16.85 -21.38
CA MET A 265 -7.52 -17.13 -20.85
C MET A 265 -6.87 -15.92 -20.18
N THR A 266 -7.03 -14.70 -20.73
CA THR A 266 -6.34 -13.51 -20.22
C THR A 266 -6.97 -13.05 -18.91
N ILE A 267 -8.30 -12.92 -18.84
CA ILE A 267 -8.98 -12.48 -17.62
C ILE A 267 -8.87 -13.53 -16.50
N LYS A 268 -8.93 -14.82 -16.82
CA LYS A 268 -8.72 -15.89 -15.83
C LYS A 268 -7.32 -15.82 -15.23
N ALA A 269 -6.28 -15.63 -16.04
CA ALA A 269 -4.91 -15.46 -15.56
C ALA A 269 -4.69 -14.18 -14.73
N LEU A 270 -5.53 -13.15 -14.91
CA LEU A 270 -5.52 -11.91 -14.09
C LEU A 270 -6.30 -12.06 -12.77
N SER A 271 -7.18 -13.07 -12.69
CA SER A 271 -8.01 -13.38 -11.53
C SER A 271 -7.37 -14.38 -10.56
N GLU A 272 -6.19 -14.91 -10.89
CA GLU A 272 -5.45 -15.77 -9.96
C GLU A 272 -4.56 -14.92 -9.06
N PRO A 273 -4.66 -15.05 -7.72
CA PRO A 273 -3.81 -14.31 -6.83
C PRO A 273 -2.37 -14.83 -6.92
N VAL A 274 -1.41 -13.93 -7.07
CA VAL A 274 0.02 -14.27 -7.08
C VAL A 274 0.61 -13.87 -5.73
N GLU A 275 1.14 -14.87 -5.03
CA GLU A 275 1.86 -14.71 -3.77
C GLU A 275 3.37 -14.82 -4.01
N ARG A 276 4.14 -13.96 -3.34
CA ARG A 276 5.61 -14.01 -3.33
C ARG A 276 6.10 -13.89 -1.90
N HIS A 277 7.01 -14.76 -1.52
CA HIS A 277 7.72 -14.71 -0.25
C HIS A 277 9.01 -13.92 -0.43
N PHE A 278 9.38 -13.13 0.57
CA PHE A 278 10.59 -12.34 0.53
C PHE A 278 11.30 -12.28 1.88
N ILE A 279 12.63 -12.17 1.80
CA ILE A 279 13.49 -11.86 2.93
C ILE A 279 14.28 -10.59 2.66
N CYS A 280 14.44 -9.74 3.66
CA CYS A 280 15.37 -8.61 3.64
C CYS A 280 16.40 -8.75 4.77
N PHE A 281 17.66 -8.45 4.48
CA PHE A 281 18.76 -8.57 5.44
C PHE A 281 19.94 -7.66 5.06
N PRO A 282 20.90 -7.40 5.97
CA PRO A 282 22.05 -6.55 5.68
C PRO A 282 22.83 -7.01 4.44
N ARG A 283 23.14 -6.08 3.54
CA ARG A 283 23.71 -6.40 2.21
C ARG A 283 25.09 -7.04 2.29
N GLU A 284 25.78 -6.81 3.41
CA GLU A 284 27.07 -7.38 3.75
C GLU A 284 27.00 -8.91 3.93
N LEU A 285 25.82 -9.46 4.22
CA LEU A 285 25.57 -10.88 4.46
C LEU A 285 25.03 -11.63 3.22
N LYS A 286 25.10 -11.03 2.03
CA LYS A 286 24.56 -11.59 0.77
C LYS A 286 25.10 -12.96 0.38
N ASP A 287 26.29 -13.31 0.87
CA ASP A 287 26.99 -14.55 0.54
C ASP A 287 26.51 -15.73 1.40
N LEU A 288 25.63 -15.46 2.39
CA LEU A 288 24.97 -16.46 3.25
C LEU A 288 23.64 -16.95 2.69
N LEU A 289 23.38 -16.76 1.39
CA LEU A 289 22.21 -17.29 0.70
C LEU A 289 22.53 -18.66 0.08
#